data_AF-A0A653MLM2-F1
#
_entry.id   AF-A0A653MLM2-F1
#
_cell.length_a   1.000
_cell.length_b   1.000
_cell.length_c   1.000
_cell.angle_alpha   90.00
_cell.angle_beta   90.00
_cell.angle_gamma   90.00
#
_symmetry.space_group_name_H-M   'P 1'
#
loop_
_entity.id
_entity.type
_entity.pdbx_description
1 polymer ?
#
loop_
_entity_poly.entity_id
_entity_poly.type
_entity_poly.pdbx_seq_one_letter_code
_entity_poly.pdbx_strand_id
1 'polypeptide(L)' 'MTNRTAETVTITTRPCMFCRRTSDVELTPEQAAAVEARTPIQDVLPDVAPATRELLISGTHPSCWEEAFG' A
#
# COMPACT_ATOMS: atom_id res chain seq x y z
N MET A 1 2.94 -10.29 29.60
CA MET A 1 3.12 -8.90 29.15
C MET A 1 3.97 -8.94 27.88
N THR A 2 3.36 -8.93 26.70
CA THR A 2 4.09 -8.84 25.43
C THR A 2 3.58 -7.63 24.69
N ASN A 3 4.04 -6.45 25.12
CA ASN A 3 3.82 -5.22 24.40
C ASN A 3 4.86 -5.17 23.28
N ARG A 4 4.53 -5.78 22.14
CA ARG A 4 5.30 -5.65 20.89
C ARG A 4 4.55 -4.67 20.02
N THR A 5 4.77 -3.37 20.25
CA THR A 5 4.54 -2.38 19.20
C THR A 5 5.52 -2.74 18.09
N ALA A 6 5.03 -3.39 17.04
CA ALA A 6 5.81 -3.59 15.84
C ALA A 6 6.17 -2.19 15.31
N GLU A 7 7.46 -1.87 15.28
CA GLU A 7 7.91 -0.62 14.66
C GLU A 7 7.50 -0.67 13.18
N THR A 8 6.59 0.20 12.78
CA THR A 8 6.17 0.33 11.39
C THR A 8 7.04 1.35 10.67
N VAL A 9 7.23 1.13 9.37
CA VAL A 9 7.84 2.07 8.43
C VAL A 9 6.73 2.65 7.57
N THR A 10 6.69 3.97 7.48
CA THR A 10 5.78 4.67 6.58
C THR A 10 6.40 4.75 5.19
N ILE A 11 5.70 4.25 4.19
CA ILE A 11 6.03 4.45 2.78
C ILE A 11 5.00 5.36 2.12
N THR A 12 5.47 6.32 1.31
CA THR A 12 4.59 7.17 0.51
C THR A 12 4.37 6.53 -0.86
N THR A 13 3.12 6.36 -1.24
CA THR A 13 2.74 5.78 -2.54
C THR A 13 3.10 6.70 -3.70
N ARG A 14 3.07 6.15 -4.90
CA ARG A 14 3.04 6.96 -6.12
C ARG A 14 1.81 7.89 -6.10
N PRO A 15 1.85 9.06 -6.75
CA PRO A 15 0.68 9.91 -6.86
C PRO A 15 -0.43 9.20 -7.64
N CYS A 16 -1.65 9.27 -7.13
CA CYS A 16 -2.84 8.77 -7.82
C CYS A 16 -2.97 9.43 -9.18
N MET A 17 -3.19 8.64 -10.23
CA MET A 17 -3.29 9.16 -11.60
C MET A 17 -4.55 10.01 -11.85
N PHE A 18 -5.57 9.88 -11.00
CA PHE A 18 -6.81 10.64 -11.11
C PHE A 18 -6.77 11.95 -10.32
N CYS A 19 -6.44 11.89 -9.02
CA CYS A 19 -6.49 13.08 -8.15
C CYS A 19 -5.12 13.71 -7.87
N ARG A 20 -4.02 13.09 -8.31
CA ARG A 20 -2.62 13.54 -8.13
C ARG A 20 -2.13 13.65 -6.68
N ARG A 21 -2.88 13.13 -5.73
CA ARG A 21 -2.48 13.03 -4.31
C ARG A 21 -1.77 11.71 -4.05
N THR A 22 -0.86 11.71 -3.09
CA THR A 22 -0.21 10.50 -2.56
C THR A 22 -0.96 9.99 -1.33
N SER A 23 -0.61 8.78 -0.88
CA SER A 23 -1.01 8.23 0.41
C SER A 23 0.21 7.74 1.16
N ASP A 24 0.14 7.77 2.47
CA ASP A 24 1.12 7.14 3.34
C ASP A 24 0.56 5.81 3.83
N VAL A 25 1.38 4.75 3.76
CA VAL A 25 1.02 3.40 4.18
C VAL A 25 2.05 2.91 5.19
N GLU A 26 1.55 2.43 6.33
CA GLU A 26 2.38 1.82 7.37
C GLU A 26 2.58 0.34 7.07
N LEU A 27 3.83 -0.08 6.99
CA LEU A 27 4.24 -1.46 6.76
C LEU A 27 5.21 -1.90 7.85
N THR A 28 5.34 -3.20 8.08
CA THR A 28 6.51 -3.71 8.81
C THR A 28 7.79 -3.49 7.97
N PRO A 29 8.98 -3.44 8.59
CA PRO A 29 10.24 -3.31 7.86
C PRO A 29 10.44 -4.39 6.79
N GLU A 30 10.01 -5.62 7.09
CA GLU A 30 10.09 -6.76 6.14
C GLU A 30 9.18 -6.54 4.92
N GLN A 31 7.95 -6.08 5.15
CA GLN A 31 7.02 -5.75 4.06
C GLN A 31 7.53 -4.57 3.23
N ALA A 32 8.04 -3.51 3.86
CA ALA A 32 8.60 -2.36 3.16
C ALA A 32 9.79 -2.77 2.26
N ALA A 33 10.72 -3.58 2.78
CA ALA A 33 11.84 -4.11 2.01
C ALA A 33 11.37 -4.99 0.83
N ALA A 34 10.34 -5.81 1.02
CA ALA A 34 9.80 -6.65 -0.05
C ALA A 34 9.12 -5.82 -1.16
N VAL A 35 8.43 -4.73 -0.79
CA VAL A 35 7.87 -3.74 -1.74
C VAL A 35 8.98 -3.06 -2.53
N GLU A 36 10.05 -2.59 -1.88
CA GLU A 36 11.20 -1.99 -2.54
C GLU A 36 11.91 -2.96 -3.50
N ALA A 37 11.98 -4.24 -3.14
CA ALA A 37 12.50 -5.31 -4.00
C ALA A 37 11.58 -5.66 -5.19
N ARG A 38 10.43 -4.99 -5.34
CA ARG A 38 9.41 -5.24 -6.37
C ARG A 38 8.85 -6.66 -6.33
N THR A 39 8.80 -7.25 -5.13
CA THR A 39 8.07 -8.50 -4.91
C THR A 39 6.59 -8.28 -5.26
N PRO A 40 5.90 -9.24 -5.91
CA PRO A 40 4.48 -9.08 -6.21
C PRO A 40 3.68 -8.77 -4.94
N ILE A 41 2.88 -7.70 -4.95
CA ILE A 41 2.26 -7.18 -3.72
C ILE A 41 1.28 -8.18 -3.07
N GLN A 42 0.70 -9.08 -3.86
CA GLN A 42 -0.16 -10.15 -3.36
C GLN A 42 0.60 -11.19 -2.52
N ASP A 43 1.91 -11.33 -2.73
CA ASP A 43 2.77 -12.21 -1.94
C ASP A 43 3.24 -11.50 -0.67
N VAL A 44 3.43 -10.18 -0.73
CA VAL A 44 3.83 -9.35 0.43
C VAL A 44 2.67 -9.09 1.38
N LEU A 45 1.47 -8.87 0.84
CA LEU A 45 0.26 -8.47 1.55
C LEU A 45 -0.95 -9.33 1.14
N PRO A 46 -0.91 -10.67 1.37
CA PRO A 46 -1.93 -11.59 0.88
C PRO A 46 -3.31 -11.31 1.48
N ASP A 47 -3.35 -10.89 2.75
CA ASP A 47 -4.59 -10.66 3.50
C ASP A 47 -5.16 -9.24 3.32
N VAL A 48 -4.44 -8.38 2.59
CA VAL A 48 -4.88 -7.01 2.31
C VAL A 48 -5.86 -7.01 1.14
N ALA A 49 -6.91 -6.20 1.25
CA ALA A 49 -7.91 -6.06 0.21
C ALA A 49 -7.27 -5.68 -1.14
N PRO A 50 -7.78 -6.20 -2.28
CA PRO A 50 -7.24 -5.89 -3.60
C PRO A 50 -7.13 -4.38 -3.88
N ALA A 51 -8.12 -3.58 -3.46
CA ALA A 51 -8.11 -2.13 -3.66
C ALA A 51 -6.97 -1.43 -2.88
N THR A 52 -6.64 -1.90 -1.69
CA THR A 52 -5.52 -1.37 -0.90
C THR A 52 -4.17 -1.81 -1.46
N ARG A 53 -4.08 -3.01 -2.03
CA ARG A 53 -2.90 -3.45 -2.79
C ARG A 53 -2.70 -2.61 -4.05
N GLU A 54 -3.77 -2.27 -4.76
CA GLU A 54 -3.72 -1.41 -5.94
C GLU A 54 -3.17 -0.01 -5.62
N LEU A 55 -3.56 0.55 -4.47
CA LEU A 55 -2.98 1.80 -3.96
C LEU A 55 -1.45 1.73 -3.85
N LEU A 56 -0.89 0.60 -3.41
CA LEU A 56 0.56 0.38 -3.33
C LEU A 56 1.21 0.14 -4.71
N ILE A 57 0.50 -0.48 -5.66
CA ILE A 57 1.00 -0.76 -7.02
C ILE A 57 1.08 0.52 -7.85
N SER A 58 -0.05 1.21 -8.01
CA SER A 58 -0.21 2.31 -8.96
C SER A 58 -0.30 3.68 -8.29
N GLY A 59 -0.57 3.73 -6.98
CA GLY A 59 -0.93 4.97 -6.29
C GLY A 59 -2.42 5.30 -6.38
N THR A 60 -3.24 4.48 -7.04
CA THR A 60 -4.65 4.79 -7.26
C THR A 60 -5.46 4.59 -5.99
N HIS A 61 -6.13 5.65 -5.54
CA HIS A 61 -7.05 5.56 -4.41
C HIS A 61 -8.26 4.68 -4.75
N PRO A 62 -8.73 3.84 -3.83
CA PRO A 62 -9.93 3.02 -4.03
C PRO A 62 -11.15 3.84 -4.51
N SER A 63 -11.38 5.02 -3.91
CA SER A 63 -12.48 5.90 -4.30
C SER A 63 -12.31 6.47 -5.72
N CYS A 64 -11.09 6.78 -6.13
CA CYS A 64 -10.82 7.26 -7.49
C CYS A 64 -10.98 6.14 -8.52
N TRP A 65 -10.65 4.90 -8.15
CA TRP A 65 -10.89 3.74 -9.01
C TRP A 65 -12.39 3.51 -9.21
N GLU A 66 -13.15 3.52 -8.13
CA GLU A 66 -14.61 3.37 -8.16
C GLU A 66 -15.28 4.48 -8.97
N GLU A 67 -14.87 5.73 -8.81
CA GLU A 67 -15.41 6.86 -9.60
C GLU A 67 -15.11 6.73 -11.10
N ALA A 68 -13.94 6.20 -11.47
CA ALA A 68 -13.51 6.10 -12.86
C ALA A 68 -14.09 4.88 -13.61
N PHE A 69 -14.38 3.78 -12.89
CA PHE A 69 -14.69 2.48 -13.50
C PHE A 69 -15.90 1.73 -12.90
N GLY A 70 -16.50 2.26 -11.84
CA GLY A 70 -17.64 1.67 -11.11
C GLY A 70 -19.00 1.94 -11.73
#